data_AF-A0A327VNF7-F1
#
_entry.id   AF-A0A327VNF7-F1
#
_cell.length_a   1.000
_cell.length_b   1.000
_cell.length_c   1.000
_cell.angle_alpha   90.00
_cell.angle_beta   90.00
_cell.angle_gamma   90.00
#
_symmetry.space_group_name_H-M   'P 1'
#
loop_
_entity.id
_entity.type
_entity.pdbx_description
1 polymer ?
#
loop_
_entity_poly.entity_id
_entity_poly.type
_entity_poly.pdbx_seq_one_letter_code
_entity_poly.pdbx_strand_id
1 'polypeptide(L)'
;MDDFPQISTYIINLPSRKERLTNVLEEFKGRSEFDITVVEAKQHTIGAYGLWMSICSIVEMAIDREDDVIIVCEDDHQFTEDYNKAYLFENIEAAYAQGCELLCGGISGGFNYVLPVSSNRIWVNAYWCNQFLIIYKRFFTTILYHTFDLNKKVDQTLSGLSLHKMVLFPFVSIQRYYGYSDVTAFNGENPDWAQSRFLTASRKLEELQSIYKYYHQ
;
A
#
# COMPACT_ATOMS: atom_id res chain seq x y z
N MET A 1 0.50 27.44 12.38
CA MET A 1 0.50 25.97 12.50
C MET A 1 -0.49 25.52 11.47
N ASP A 2 -0.01 25.03 10.33
CA ASP A 2 -0.90 24.50 9.31
C ASP A 2 -1.47 23.20 9.84
N ASP A 3 -2.73 23.28 10.29
CA ASP A 3 -3.50 22.15 10.78
C ASP A 3 -3.93 21.32 9.57
N PHE A 4 -2.97 20.58 9.01
CA PHE A 4 -3.26 19.61 7.96
C PHE A 4 -4.21 18.56 8.54
N PRO A 5 -5.32 18.23 7.85
CA PRO A 5 -6.23 17.20 8.31
C PRO A 5 -5.47 15.87 8.48
N GLN A 6 -5.76 15.16 9.56
CA GLN A 6 -5.24 13.81 9.76
C GLN A 6 -5.92 12.84 8.78
N ILE A 7 -5.19 11.83 8.33
CA ILE A 7 -5.74 10.76 7.49
C ILE A 7 -5.98 9.49 8.31
N SER A 8 -7.21 8.97 8.25
CA SER A 8 -7.61 7.69 8.85
C SER A 8 -6.68 6.57 8.36
N THR A 9 -5.92 5.98 9.28
CA THR A 9 -4.86 5.00 8.99
C THR A 9 -5.09 3.73 9.78
N TYR A 10 -5.31 2.62 9.08
CA TYR A 10 -5.62 1.33 9.67
C TYR A 10 -4.43 0.39 9.55
N ILE A 11 -3.90 -0.06 10.68
CA ILE A 11 -2.79 -1.02 10.72
C ILE A 11 -3.36 -2.41 11.00
N ILE A 12 -3.28 -3.30 10.01
CA ILE A 12 -3.70 -4.69 10.13
C ILE A 12 -2.59 -5.48 10.82
N ASN A 13 -2.91 -6.12 11.94
CA ASN A 13 -1.94 -6.91 12.70
C ASN A 13 -2.61 -8.16 13.31
N LEU A 14 -1.91 -9.31 13.27
CA LEU A 14 -2.32 -10.48 14.05
C LEU A 14 -1.87 -10.32 15.51
N PRO A 15 -2.74 -10.56 16.53
CA PRO A 15 -2.37 -10.36 17.94
C PRO A 15 -1.14 -11.14 18.41
N SER A 16 -0.83 -12.26 17.74
CA SER A 16 0.35 -13.07 18.00
C SER A 16 1.67 -12.41 17.54
N ARG A 17 1.63 -11.45 16.59
CA ARG A 17 2.80 -10.78 15.99
C ARG A 17 3.20 -9.50 16.74
N LYS A 18 3.43 -9.60 18.05
CA LYS A 18 3.72 -8.43 18.92
C LYS A 18 4.96 -7.62 18.50
N GLU A 19 5.99 -8.28 17.97
CA GLU A 19 7.20 -7.62 17.46
C GLU A 19 6.87 -6.75 16.23
N ARG A 20 6.09 -7.29 15.30
CA ARG A 20 5.66 -6.57 14.09
C ARG A 20 4.82 -5.35 14.44
N LEU A 21 3.86 -5.51 15.36
CA LEU A 21 3.07 -4.39 15.87
C LEU A 21 3.96 -3.30 16.48
N THR A 22 4.91 -3.66 17.34
CA THR A 22 5.85 -2.70 17.94
C THR A 22 6.63 -1.95 16.87
N ASN A 23 7.17 -2.68 15.89
CA ASN A 23 7.99 -2.12 14.83
C ASN A 23 7.20 -1.16 13.94
N VAL A 24 6.01 -1.56 13.47
CA VAL A 24 5.20 -0.70 12.60
C VAL A 24 4.73 0.54 13.36
N LEU A 25 4.36 0.44 14.64
CA LEU A 25 3.98 1.62 15.43
C LEU A 25 5.15 2.61 15.62
N GLU A 26 6.38 2.13 15.72
CA GLU A 26 7.56 3.00 15.77
C GLU A 26 7.78 3.74 14.44
N GLU A 27 7.48 3.12 13.29
CA GLU A 27 7.56 3.77 11.98
C GLU A 27 6.63 5.00 11.91
N PHE A 28 5.48 4.99 12.59
CA PHE A 28 4.54 6.10 12.64
C PHE A 28 4.75 7.09 13.81
N LYS A 29 5.68 6.82 14.71
CA LYS A 29 5.89 7.64 15.91
C LYS A 29 6.31 9.06 15.54
N GLY A 30 5.63 10.04 16.15
CA GLY A 30 5.88 11.46 15.88
C GLY A 30 5.27 11.98 14.56
N ARG A 31 4.56 11.14 13.81
CA ARG A 31 3.90 11.49 12.54
C ARG A 31 2.42 11.75 12.78
N SER A 32 2.14 12.93 13.33
CA SER A 32 0.79 13.38 13.72
C SER A 32 -0.24 13.41 12.58
N GLU A 33 0.20 13.35 11.32
CA GLU A 33 -0.64 13.33 10.14
C GLU A 33 -1.46 12.04 9.97
N PHE A 34 -1.12 10.96 10.69
CA PHE A 34 -1.86 9.70 10.65
C PHE A 34 -2.73 9.52 11.90
N ASP A 35 -4.04 9.36 11.72
CA ASP A 35 -4.93 8.93 12.79
C ASP A 35 -4.99 7.39 12.81
N ILE A 36 -4.22 6.80 13.72
CA ILE A 36 -3.92 5.36 13.70
C ILE A 36 -4.98 4.57 14.47
N THR A 37 -5.59 3.60 13.78
CA THR A 37 -6.39 2.53 14.37
C THR A 37 -5.73 1.19 14.09
N VAL A 38 -5.34 0.45 15.14
CA VAL A 38 -4.86 -0.93 14.99
C VAL A 38 -6.07 -1.85 14.85
N VAL A 39 -6.11 -2.60 13.75
CA VAL A 39 -7.18 -3.55 13.43
C VAL A 39 -6.66 -4.96 13.60
N GLU A 40 -7.34 -5.73 14.44
CA GLU A 40 -7.06 -7.15 14.59
C GLU A 40 -7.36 -7.88 13.28
N ALA A 41 -6.33 -8.49 12.70
CA ALA A 41 -6.46 -9.23 11.46
C ALA A 41 -7.38 -10.45 11.66
N LYS A 42 -8.40 -10.57 10.80
CA LYS A 42 -9.33 -11.70 10.81
C LYS A 42 -8.57 -12.99 10.49
N GLN A 43 -8.64 -13.94 11.41
CA GLN A 43 -7.99 -15.25 11.24
C GLN A 43 -8.82 -16.16 10.34
N HIS A 44 -8.15 -16.84 9.41
CA HIS A 44 -8.74 -17.85 8.55
C HIS A 44 -7.69 -18.88 8.18
N THR A 45 -8.11 -20.10 7.83
CA THR A 45 -7.20 -21.18 7.37
C THR A 45 -6.42 -20.78 6.12
N ILE A 46 -7.02 -19.94 5.29
CA ILE A 46 -6.41 -19.28 4.13
C ILE A 46 -6.07 -17.84 4.53
N GLY A 47 -4.78 -17.58 4.80
CA GLY A 47 -4.31 -16.27 5.28
C GLY A 47 -4.69 -15.10 4.37
N ALA A 48 -4.59 -15.27 3.04
CA ALA A 48 -5.01 -14.26 2.07
C ALA A 48 -6.49 -13.88 2.20
N TYR A 49 -7.37 -14.84 2.48
CA TYR A 49 -8.78 -14.56 2.72
C TYR A 49 -9.00 -13.85 4.07
N GLY A 50 -8.23 -14.21 5.10
CA GLY A 50 -8.21 -13.47 6.38
C GLY A 50 -7.83 -12.00 6.20
N LEU A 51 -6.78 -11.73 5.42
CA LEU A 51 -6.37 -10.37 5.06
C LEU A 51 -7.46 -9.64 4.26
N TRP A 52 -8.04 -10.29 3.24
CA TRP A 52 -9.16 -9.72 2.47
C TRP A 52 -10.34 -9.30 3.37
N MET A 53 -10.79 -10.20 4.26
CA MET A 53 -11.89 -9.90 5.19
C MET A 53 -11.54 -8.74 6.15
N SER A 54 -10.26 -8.58 6.49
CA SER A 54 -9.78 -7.47 7.32
C SER A 54 -9.87 -6.15 6.57
N ILE A 55 -9.47 -6.14 5.29
CA ILE A 55 -9.61 -4.97 4.41
C ILE A 55 -11.09 -4.61 4.21
N CYS A 56 -11.97 -5.58 3.95
CA CYS A 56 -13.40 -5.30 3.85
C CYS A 56 -13.95 -4.67 5.14
N SER A 57 -13.54 -5.17 6.31
CA SER A 57 -13.94 -4.59 7.60
C SER A 57 -13.48 -3.14 7.76
N ILE A 58 -12.28 -2.82 7.27
CA ILE A 58 -11.74 -1.47 7.30
C ILE A 58 -12.51 -0.55 6.35
N VAL A 59 -12.85 -1.03 5.16
CA VAL A 59 -13.66 -0.29 4.20
C VAL A 59 -15.07 -0.02 4.75
N GLU A 60 -15.69 -0.98 5.45
CA GLU A 60 -16.95 -0.77 6.16
C GLU A 60 -16.82 0.34 7.22
N MET A 61 -15.77 0.30 8.05
CA MET A 61 -15.50 1.36 9.04
C MET A 61 -15.31 2.74 8.39
N ALA A 62 -14.63 2.79 7.25
CA ALA A 62 -14.39 4.03 6.50
C ALA A 62 -15.69 4.62 5.93
N ILE A 63 -16.60 3.76 5.43
CA ILE A 63 -17.93 4.18 4.98
C ILE A 63 -18.73 4.74 6.15
N ASP A 64 -18.74 4.05 7.29
CA ASP A 64 -19.49 4.48 8.49
C ASP A 64 -18.96 5.81 9.06
N ARG A 65 -17.67 6.10 8.88
CA ARG A 65 -17.01 7.36 9.26
C ARG A 65 -17.12 8.46 8.21
N GLU A 66 -17.73 8.16 7.06
CA GLU A 66 -17.81 9.04 5.90
C GLU A 66 -16.45 9.45 5.32
N ASP A 67 -15.39 8.66 5.55
CA ASP A 67 -14.04 8.93 5.05
C ASP A 67 -14.01 8.95 3.51
N ASP A 68 -13.40 9.98 2.91
CA ASP A 68 -13.21 10.05 1.45
C ASP A 68 -11.94 9.33 0.97
N VAL A 69 -10.98 9.16 1.87
CA VAL A 69 -9.71 8.47 1.65
C VAL A 69 -9.23 7.86 2.95
N ILE A 70 -8.68 6.64 2.87
CA ILE A 70 -8.07 5.95 4.01
C ILE A 70 -6.72 5.38 3.63
N ILE A 71 -5.89 5.13 4.65
CA ILE A 71 -4.66 4.35 4.52
C ILE A 71 -4.88 2.99 5.15
N VAL A 72 -4.56 1.93 4.41
CA VAL A 72 -4.50 0.56 4.92
C VAL A 72 -3.05 0.10 4.90
N CYS A 73 -2.56 -0.31 6.05
CA CYS A 73 -1.17 -0.66 6.31
C CYS A 73 -1.08 -2.07 6.87
N GLU A 74 -0.10 -2.86 6.41
CA GLU A 74 0.23 -4.14 7.06
C GLU A 74 1.32 -3.93 8.12
N ASP A 75 1.43 -4.89 9.05
CA ASP A 75 2.38 -4.88 10.16
C ASP A 75 3.85 -5.14 9.74
N ASP A 76 4.13 -5.30 8.44
CA ASP A 76 5.49 -5.29 7.87
C ASP A 76 5.84 -4.03 7.09
N HIS A 77 5.01 -2.99 7.16
CA HIS A 77 5.34 -1.69 6.61
C HIS A 77 6.61 -1.10 7.22
N GLN A 78 7.44 -0.51 6.36
CA GLN A 78 8.55 0.35 6.73
C GLN A 78 8.59 1.56 5.80
N PHE A 79 8.78 2.75 6.35
CA PHE A 79 8.98 3.95 5.55
C PHE A 79 10.39 3.98 4.95
N THR A 80 10.49 4.52 3.73
CA THR A 80 11.77 4.82 3.09
C THR A 80 12.28 6.20 3.54
N GLU A 81 13.51 6.54 3.15
CA GLU A 81 14.06 7.88 3.33
C GLU A 81 13.32 8.97 2.53
N ASP A 82 12.63 8.57 1.46
CA ASP A 82 11.83 9.45 0.62
C ASP A 82 10.45 9.80 1.23
N TYR A 83 10.10 9.22 2.38
CA TYR A 83 8.91 9.65 3.09
C TYR A 83 9.02 11.12 3.50
N ASN A 84 8.03 11.90 3.09
CA ASN A 84 7.83 13.25 3.57
C ASN A 84 6.32 13.55 3.62
N LYS A 85 5.87 14.23 4.67
CA LYS A 85 4.45 14.57 4.86
C LYS A 85 3.88 15.37 3.68
N ALA A 86 4.54 16.46 3.29
CA ALA A 86 4.07 17.29 2.18
C ALA A 86 4.03 16.49 0.87
N TYR A 87 5.11 15.74 0.60
CA TYR A 87 5.17 14.84 -0.56
C TYR A 87 4.01 13.85 -0.60
N LEU A 88 3.72 13.16 0.51
CA LEU A 88 2.64 12.20 0.56
C LEU A 88 1.29 12.87 0.29
N PHE A 89 0.97 13.95 1.01
CA PHE A 89 -0.33 14.61 0.93
C PHE A 89 -0.57 15.27 -0.44
N GLU A 90 0.43 15.97 -0.99
CA GLU A 90 0.36 16.52 -2.35
C GLU A 90 0.03 15.44 -3.39
N ASN A 91 0.64 14.26 -3.25
CA ASN A 91 0.38 13.15 -4.16
C ASN A 91 -0.97 12.46 -3.91
N ILE A 92 -1.45 12.39 -2.66
CA ILE A 92 -2.79 11.88 -2.35
C ILE A 92 -3.86 12.77 -3.00
N GLU A 93 -3.75 14.09 -2.84
CA GLU A 93 -4.69 15.05 -3.42
C GLU A 93 -4.63 15.03 -4.96
N ALA A 94 -3.44 15.06 -5.53
CA ALA A 94 -3.28 15.06 -6.97
C ALA A 94 -3.74 13.73 -7.63
N ALA A 95 -3.53 12.59 -6.96
CA ALA A 95 -4.06 11.31 -7.42
C ALA A 95 -5.59 11.28 -7.35
N TYR A 96 -6.20 11.82 -6.28
CA TYR A 96 -7.66 11.97 -6.20
C TYR A 96 -8.22 12.79 -7.36
N ALA A 97 -7.60 13.93 -7.66
CA ALA A 97 -7.99 14.79 -8.78
C ALA A 97 -7.86 14.10 -10.15
N GLN A 98 -6.89 13.19 -10.29
CA GLN A 98 -6.70 12.34 -11.49
C GLN A 98 -7.63 11.12 -11.54
N GLY A 99 -8.53 10.98 -10.56
CA GLY A 99 -9.51 9.91 -10.51
C GLY A 99 -9.00 8.58 -9.98
N CYS A 100 -7.89 8.58 -9.24
CA CYS A 100 -7.31 7.39 -8.64
C CYS A 100 -8.31 6.68 -7.71
N GLU A 101 -8.33 5.35 -7.80
CA GLU A 101 -9.07 4.43 -6.93
C GLU A 101 -8.17 3.85 -5.84
N LEU A 102 -6.90 3.60 -6.19
CA LEU A 102 -5.93 2.92 -5.36
C LEU A 102 -4.52 3.46 -5.64
N LEU A 103 -3.88 4.01 -4.63
CA LEU A 103 -2.51 4.52 -4.70
C LEU A 103 -1.61 3.70 -3.78
N CYS A 104 -0.56 3.10 -4.32
CA CYS A 104 0.40 2.31 -3.54
C CYS A 104 1.59 3.17 -3.09
N GLY A 105 1.98 3.06 -1.81
CA GLY A 105 3.17 3.74 -1.28
C GLY A 105 4.49 3.19 -1.81
N GLY A 106 4.49 1.95 -2.28
CA GLY A 106 5.58 1.28 -2.97
C GLY A 106 5.21 -0.16 -3.29
N ILE A 107 5.88 -0.76 -4.28
CA ILE A 107 5.52 -2.10 -4.79
C ILE A 107 6.77 -2.93 -5.05
N SER A 108 6.65 -4.26 -4.96
CA SER A 108 7.77 -5.18 -5.20
C SER A 108 7.85 -5.71 -6.64
N GLY A 109 6.99 -5.22 -7.53
CA GLY A 109 6.90 -5.67 -8.93
C GLY A 109 5.47 -6.01 -9.32
N GLY A 110 5.31 -7.00 -10.21
CA GLY A 110 4.01 -7.47 -10.71
C GLY A 110 3.48 -6.72 -11.93
N PHE A 111 4.16 -5.65 -12.36
CA PHE A 111 3.81 -4.88 -13.56
C PHE A 111 4.59 -5.32 -14.79
N ASN A 112 3.96 -5.16 -15.94
CA ASN A 112 4.57 -5.29 -17.28
C ASN A 112 4.44 -4.00 -18.10
N TYR A 113 3.41 -3.19 -17.82
CA TYR A 113 3.14 -1.93 -18.48
C TYR A 113 3.02 -0.84 -17.44
N VAL A 114 3.70 0.28 -17.70
CA VAL A 114 3.71 1.43 -16.80
C VAL A 114 3.65 2.71 -17.62
N LEU A 115 3.05 3.74 -17.04
CA LEU A 115 2.92 5.05 -17.65
C LEU A 115 3.09 6.12 -16.57
N PRO A 116 4.15 6.94 -16.60
CA PRO A 116 4.27 8.10 -15.73
C PRO A 116 3.10 9.05 -15.96
N VAL A 117 2.37 9.39 -14.90
CA VAL A 117 1.21 10.31 -14.95
C VAL A 117 1.51 11.67 -14.30
N SER A 118 2.67 11.77 -13.64
CA SER A 118 3.25 13.01 -13.11
C SER A 118 4.72 12.78 -12.80
N SER A 119 5.40 13.80 -12.26
CA SER A 119 6.77 13.71 -11.73
C SER A 119 6.93 12.72 -10.59
N ASN A 120 5.84 12.34 -9.90
CA ASN A 120 5.88 11.56 -8.67
C ASN A 120 4.88 10.42 -8.56
N ARG A 121 4.16 10.13 -9.66
CA ARG A 121 3.16 9.06 -9.71
C ARG A 121 3.21 8.35 -11.03
N ILE A 122 3.09 7.03 -10.98
CA ILE A 122 3.17 6.15 -12.13
C ILE A 122 1.93 5.27 -12.12
N TRP A 123 1.20 5.24 -13.23
CA TRP A 123 0.17 4.22 -13.46
C TRP A 123 0.84 2.89 -13.79
N VAL A 124 0.33 1.80 -13.22
CA VAL A 124 0.83 0.44 -13.49
C VAL A 124 -0.34 -0.49 -13.83
N ASN A 125 -0.11 -1.42 -14.75
CA ASN A 125 -1.16 -2.37 -15.14
C ASN A 125 -1.47 -3.40 -14.03
N ALA A 126 -0.47 -3.75 -13.23
CA ALA A 126 -0.57 -4.68 -12.12
C ALA A 126 0.50 -4.36 -11.06
N TYR A 127 0.33 -4.83 -9.82
CA TYR A 127 1.30 -4.64 -8.75
C TYR A 127 1.28 -5.81 -7.76
N TRP A 128 2.35 -5.97 -6.99
CA TRP A 128 2.44 -6.89 -5.84
C TRP A 128 2.86 -6.15 -4.56
N CYS A 129 2.45 -6.73 -3.42
CA CYS A 129 2.58 -6.22 -2.04
C CYS A 129 1.58 -5.09 -1.68
N ASN A 130 1.01 -5.16 -0.46
CA ASN A 130 -0.05 -4.27 0.04
C ASN A 130 0.32 -3.56 1.34
N GLN A 131 1.61 -3.46 1.68
CA GLN A 131 2.05 -2.97 2.99
C GLN A 131 1.63 -1.53 3.29
N PHE A 132 1.37 -0.73 2.26
CA PHE A 132 0.90 0.65 2.40
C PHE A 132 0.04 1.05 1.20
N LEU A 133 -1.27 1.02 1.38
CA LEU A 133 -2.27 1.36 0.38
C LEU A 133 -3.03 2.60 0.80
N ILE A 134 -3.21 3.53 -0.14
CA ILE A 134 -4.16 4.64 -0.02
C ILE A 134 -5.36 4.27 -0.88
N ILE A 135 -6.53 4.15 -0.25
CA ILE A 135 -7.77 3.70 -0.87
C ILE A 135 -8.76 4.86 -0.88
N TYR A 136 -9.24 5.22 -2.07
CA TYR A 136 -10.22 6.29 -2.23
C TYR A 136 -11.64 5.73 -2.18
N LYS A 137 -12.58 6.53 -1.65
CA LYS A 137 -14.00 6.17 -1.47
C LYS A 137 -14.67 5.58 -2.69
N ARG A 138 -14.31 6.06 -3.89
CA ARG A 138 -14.81 5.53 -5.17
C ARG A 138 -14.53 4.03 -5.38
N PHE A 139 -13.53 3.48 -4.69
CA PHE A 139 -13.14 2.07 -4.78
C PHE A 139 -13.77 1.19 -3.69
N PHE A 140 -14.34 1.79 -2.63
CA PHE A 140 -14.86 1.07 -1.47
C PHE A 140 -15.94 0.05 -1.83
N THR A 141 -16.95 0.45 -2.60
CA THR A 141 -18.02 -0.45 -3.03
C THR A 141 -17.51 -1.58 -3.92
N THR A 142 -16.52 -1.31 -4.75
CA THR A 142 -15.87 -2.33 -5.60
C THR A 142 -15.18 -3.39 -4.75
N ILE A 143 -14.51 -2.98 -3.66
CA ILE A 143 -13.91 -3.91 -2.70
C ILE A 143 -15.02 -4.73 -2.01
N LEU A 144 -16.03 -4.09 -1.44
CA LEU A 144 -17.04 -4.77 -0.63
C LEU A 144 -17.91 -5.76 -1.42
N TYR A 145 -18.24 -5.45 -2.68
CA TYR A 145 -19.07 -6.33 -3.50
C TYR A 145 -18.28 -7.40 -4.25
N HIS A 146 -16.95 -7.39 -4.17
CA HIS A 146 -16.15 -8.41 -4.81
C HIS A 146 -16.15 -9.73 -4.00
N THR A 147 -16.46 -10.83 -4.69
CA THR A 147 -16.30 -12.18 -4.14
C THR A 147 -14.85 -12.62 -4.31
N PHE A 148 -14.13 -12.79 -3.20
CA PHE A 148 -12.72 -13.16 -3.20
C PHE A 148 -12.49 -14.58 -3.73
N ASP A 149 -11.59 -14.71 -4.70
CA ASP A 149 -11.09 -16.01 -5.17
C ASP A 149 -10.06 -16.55 -4.19
N LEU A 150 -10.40 -17.63 -3.48
CA LEU A 150 -9.55 -18.26 -2.47
C LEU A 150 -8.19 -18.77 -3.01
N ASN A 151 -8.01 -18.83 -4.33
CA ASN A 151 -6.74 -19.21 -4.96
C ASN A 151 -5.84 -18.00 -5.28
N LYS A 152 -6.32 -16.77 -5.06
CA LYS A 152 -5.56 -15.54 -5.33
C LYS A 152 -4.98 -14.95 -4.07
N LYS A 153 -3.95 -14.14 -4.28
CA LYS A 153 -3.46 -13.21 -3.25
C LYS A 153 -4.28 -11.92 -3.26
N VAL A 154 -4.26 -11.21 -2.13
CA VAL A 154 -4.99 -9.95 -1.96
C VAL A 154 -4.47 -8.86 -2.90
N ASP A 155 -3.15 -8.76 -3.07
CA ASP A 155 -2.53 -7.80 -3.99
C ASP A 155 -2.97 -8.04 -5.43
N GLN A 156 -2.94 -9.30 -5.90
CA GLN A 156 -3.42 -9.68 -7.22
C GLN A 156 -4.91 -9.36 -7.41
N THR A 157 -5.72 -9.52 -6.35
CA THR A 157 -7.15 -9.23 -6.38
C THR A 157 -7.40 -7.73 -6.50
N LEU A 158 -6.86 -6.93 -5.58
CA LEU A 158 -7.00 -5.46 -5.60
C LEU A 158 -6.44 -4.85 -6.89
N SER A 159 -5.30 -5.35 -7.35
CA SER A 159 -4.67 -4.91 -8.60
C SER A 159 -5.53 -5.18 -9.83
N GLY A 160 -6.24 -6.32 -9.85
CA GLY A 160 -7.18 -6.66 -10.91
C GLY A 160 -8.51 -5.93 -10.85
N LEU A 161 -8.93 -5.46 -9.66
CA LEU A 161 -10.19 -4.74 -9.47
C LEU A 161 -10.12 -3.27 -9.87
N SER A 162 -8.99 -2.60 -9.62
CA SER A 162 -8.84 -1.19 -9.97
C SER A 162 -8.24 -1.03 -11.36
N LEU A 163 -8.85 -0.20 -12.22
CA LEU A 163 -8.22 0.27 -13.47
C LEU A 163 -7.45 1.57 -13.24
N HIS A 164 -7.88 2.37 -12.27
CA HIS A 164 -7.29 3.66 -11.91
C HIS A 164 -6.36 3.54 -10.71
N LYS A 165 -5.33 2.70 -10.84
CA LYS A 165 -4.30 2.51 -9.81
C LYS A 165 -3.00 3.19 -10.16
N MET A 166 -2.36 3.74 -9.14
CA MET A 166 -1.08 4.43 -9.26
C MET A 166 -0.12 3.97 -8.17
N VAL A 167 1.16 4.27 -8.36
CA VAL A 167 2.21 4.05 -7.37
C VAL A 167 2.95 5.36 -7.19
N LEU A 168 3.26 5.72 -5.94
CA LEU A 168 4.15 6.83 -5.64
C LEU A 168 5.55 6.51 -6.15
N PHE A 169 6.24 7.48 -6.74
CA PHE A 169 7.66 7.33 -7.07
C PHE A 169 8.43 8.65 -6.85
N PRO A 170 9.45 8.70 -5.97
CA PRO A 170 10.03 7.58 -5.22
C PRO A 170 9.05 6.93 -4.24
N PHE A 171 9.31 5.66 -3.90
CA PHE A 171 8.50 4.90 -2.95
C PHE A 171 8.61 5.54 -1.57
N VAL A 172 7.50 5.69 -0.86
CA VAL A 172 7.49 6.06 0.56
C VAL A 172 7.51 4.84 1.46
N SER A 173 7.27 3.65 0.91
CA SER A 173 7.06 2.43 1.68
C SER A 173 7.65 1.20 1.03
N ILE A 174 8.27 0.35 1.85
CA ILE A 174 8.71 -1.00 1.51
C ILE A 174 8.25 -2.00 2.59
N GLN A 175 8.45 -3.30 2.33
CA GLN A 175 8.22 -4.34 3.32
C GLN A 175 9.49 -4.71 4.09
N ARG A 176 9.38 -4.71 5.42
CA ARG A 176 10.39 -5.28 6.31
C ARG A 176 10.26 -6.81 6.33
N TYR A 177 11.36 -7.50 6.09
CA TYR A 177 11.40 -8.96 6.16
C TYR A 177 11.59 -9.43 7.60
N TYR A 178 10.74 -10.35 8.06
CA TYR A 178 10.79 -10.93 9.41
C TYR A 178 11.31 -12.37 9.45
N GLY A 179 11.55 -13.02 8.32
CA GLY A 179 11.94 -14.44 8.30
C GLY A 179 10.79 -15.43 8.45
N TYR A 180 9.59 -14.94 8.81
CA TYR A 180 8.39 -15.74 9.01
C TYR A 180 7.15 -14.96 8.57
N SER A 181 6.15 -15.68 8.04
CA SER A 181 4.91 -15.21 7.38
C SER A 181 5.05 -14.77 5.91
N ASP A 182 4.10 -15.23 5.08
CA ASP A 182 4.07 -15.13 3.60
C ASP A 182 5.35 -15.57 2.89
N VAL A 183 6.16 -16.34 3.60
CA VAL A 183 7.30 -17.06 3.09
C VAL A 183 6.77 -18.24 2.28
N THR A 184 6.60 -18.06 0.96
CA THR A 184 6.61 -19.22 0.05
C THR A 184 7.92 -19.97 0.30
N ALA A 185 7.99 -21.30 0.13
CA ALA A 185 9.22 -22.08 0.33
C ALA A 185 10.47 -21.38 -0.25
N PHE A 186 10.33 -20.78 -1.43
CA PHE A 186 11.34 -19.96 -2.10
C PHE A 186 11.84 -18.73 -1.31
N ASN A 187 10.95 -17.98 -0.67
CA ASN A 187 11.30 -16.79 0.12
C ASN A 187 12.08 -17.16 1.38
N GLY A 188 11.88 -18.37 1.92
CA GLY A 188 12.51 -18.80 3.18
C GLY A 188 13.96 -19.19 2.97
N GLU A 189 14.27 -19.66 1.77
CA GLU A 189 15.63 -19.95 1.31
C GLU A 189 16.37 -18.69 0.82
N ASN A 190 15.67 -17.55 0.63
CA ASN A 190 16.23 -16.32 0.07
C ASN A 190 15.76 -15.09 0.86
N PRO A 191 16.28 -14.84 2.08
CA PRO A 191 15.82 -13.75 2.94
C PRO A 191 15.98 -12.35 2.31
N ASP A 192 17.01 -12.14 1.49
CA ASP A 192 17.24 -10.87 0.77
C ASP A 192 16.30 -10.69 -0.43
N TRP A 193 15.50 -11.71 -0.78
CA TRP A 193 14.65 -11.70 -1.97
C TRP A 193 13.54 -10.64 -1.91
N ALA A 194 12.92 -10.45 -0.75
CA ALA A 194 11.87 -9.45 -0.60
C ALA A 194 12.43 -8.04 -0.88
N GLN A 195 13.58 -7.71 -0.28
CA GLN A 195 14.23 -6.40 -0.47
C GLN A 195 14.77 -6.23 -1.90
N SER A 196 15.35 -7.29 -2.48
CA SER A 196 15.87 -7.23 -3.86
C SER A 196 14.78 -6.99 -4.90
N ARG A 197 13.55 -7.46 -4.64
CA ARG A 197 12.38 -7.18 -5.50
C ARG A 197 11.98 -5.71 -5.47
N PHE A 198 11.90 -5.08 -4.30
CA PHE A 198 11.63 -3.64 -4.20
C PHE A 198 12.72 -2.82 -4.89
N LEU A 199 14.00 -3.19 -4.71
CA LEU A 199 15.12 -2.53 -5.41
C LEU A 199 15.01 -2.69 -6.94
N THR A 200 14.68 -3.89 -7.42
CA THR A 200 14.52 -4.17 -8.85
C THR A 200 13.33 -3.39 -9.43
N ALA A 201 12.21 -3.35 -8.73
CA ALA A 201 11.04 -2.58 -9.12
C ALA A 201 11.36 -1.08 -9.15
N SER A 202 12.01 -0.56 -8.10
CA SER A 202 12.40 0.84 -8.00
C SER A 202 13.30 1.28 -9.15
N ARG A 203 14.36 0.53 -9.46
CA ARG A 203 15.27 0.83 -10.59
C ARG A 203 14.54 0.93 -11.93
N LYS A 204 13.63 0.00 -12.21
CA LYS A 204 12.83 0.02 -13.45
C LYS A 204 11.95 1.26 -13.56
N LEU A 205 11.34 1.66 -12.44
CA LEU A 205 10.50 2.86 -12.41
C LEU A 205 11.33 4.14 -12.46
N GLU A 206 12.51 4.15 -11.85
CA GLU A 206 13.46 5.28 -11.87
C GLU A 206 13.88 5.65 -13.29
N GLU A 207 14.28 4.66 -14.08
CA GLU A 207 14.67 4.86 -15.49
C GLU A 207 13.55 5.57 -16.26
N LEU A 208 12.31 5.09 -16.13
CA LEU A 208 11.16 5.64 -16.85
C LEU A 208 10.76 7.03 -16.32
N GLN A 209 10.84 7.22 -15.01
CA GLN A 209 10.55 8.50 -14.39
C GLN A 209 11.59 9.57 -14.77
N SER A 210 12.87 9.17 -14.90
CA SER A 210 13.94 10.06 -15.35
C SER A 210 13.70 10.56 -16.77
N ILE A 211 13.27 9.66 -17.68
CA ILE A 211 12.90 10.00 -19.05
C ILE A 211 11.71 10.95 -19.06
N TYR A 212 10.66 10.66 -18.29
CA TYR A 212 9.50 11.53 -18.20
C TYR A 212 9.87 12.95 -17.74
N LYS A 213 10.65 13.05 -16.65
CA LYS A 213 11.13 14.32 -16.10
C LYS A 213 12.02 15.09 -17.08
N TYR A 214 12.79 14.42 -17.93
CA TYR A 214 13.61 15.09 -18.94
C TYR A 214 12.75 15.82 -19.99
N TYR A 215 11.63 15.22 -20.41
CA TYR A 215 10.76 15.79 -21.45
C TYR A 215 9.66 16.74 -20.93
N HIS A 216 9.45 16.84 -19.62
CA HIS A 216 8.39 17.65 -19.00
C HIS A 216 8.93 18.66 -17.97
N GLN A 217 10.19 19.09 -18.16
CA GLN A 217 10.77 20.25 -17.48
C GLN A 217 10.36 21.56 -18.14
#